data_AF-A0A7S1TKI1-F1
#
_entry.id   AF-A0A7S1TKI1-F1
#
_cell.length_a   1.000
_cell.length_b   1.000
_cell.length_c   1.000
_cell.angle_alpha   90.00
_cell.angle_beta   90.00
_cell.angle_gamma   90.00
#
_symmetry.space_group_name_H-M   'P 1'
#
loop_
_entity.id
_entity.type
_entity.pdbx_description
1 polymer ?
#
loop_
_entity_poly.entity_id
_entity_poly.type
_entity_poly.pdbx_seq_one_letter_code
_entity_poly.pdbx_strand_id
1 'polypeptide(L)'
;ASDVTQGNDSALCVGSAATTNATEPHPPAAHGVKSAAERIDRALLQRYAAELMPAIQYLSDSDALKVREALTIAFFAHRRQRRKSGEPYITHPLAVTQLLAKLRMDAESLVAGLLHDTVE
;
A
#
# COMPACT_ATOMS: atom_id res chain seq x y z
N ALA A 1 -16.37 12.71 -63.74
CA ALA A 1 -16.88 14.07 -63.98
C ALA A 1 -17.41 14.55 -62.65
N SER A 2 -16.68 15.45 -61.97
CA SER A 2 -16.90 16.91 -62.09
C SER A 2 -18.14 17.26 -61.26
N ASP A 3 -18.19 18.21 -60.35
CA ASP A 3 -17.37 19.35 -59.94
C ASP A 3 -18.35 20.07 -58.95
N VAL A 4 -17.90 20.73 -57.86
CA VAL A 4 -17.90 22.21 -57.72
C VAL A 4 -19.33 22.80 -57.55
N THR A 5 -19.69 23.71 -56.65
CA THR A 5 -19.04 24.68 -55.75
C THR A 5 -20.22 25.46 -55.13
N GLN A 6 -20.31 25.59 -53.80
CA GLN A 6 -19.97 26.80 -53.02
C GLN A 6 -20.96 27.97 -53.13
N GLY A 7 -21.11 28.68 -51.99
CA GLY A 7 -21.64 30.04 -51.90
C GLY A 7 -22.95 30.10 -51.11
N ASN A 8 -22.93 30.39 -49.81
CA ASN A 8 -22.93 31.74 -49.19
C ASN A 8 -24.34 32.39 -49.24
N ASP A 9 -24.86 33.13 -48.27
CA ASP A 9 -24.26 33.99 -47.27
C ASP A 9 -25.32 34.39 -46.22
N SER A 10 -24.85 34.96 -45.10
CA SER A 10 -25.57 35.89 -44.20
C SER A 10 -26.65 35.32 -43.25
N ALA A 11 -26.76 35.74 -41.99
CA ALA A 11 -25.95 36.56 -41.12
C ALA A 11 -26.54 36.46 -39.68
N LEU A 12 -25.69 36.73 -38.68
CA LEU A 12 -26.01 37.35 -37.38
C LEU A 12 -26.97 36.61 -36.43
N CYS A 13 -26.43 36.15 -35.29
CA CYS A 13 -26.58 36.88 -34.02
C CYS A 13 -25.92 36.15 -32.82
N VAL A 14 -24.83 36.76 -32.36
CA VAL A 14 -24.46 37.07 -30.96
C VAL A 14 -24.46 35.96 -29.89
N GLY A 15 -23.24 35.60 -29.47
CA GLY A 15 -22.81 35.76 -28.07
C GLY A 15 -23.12 34.65 -27.06
N SER A 16 -22.14 33.80 -26.80
CA SER A 16 -21.83 33.42 -25.42
C SER A 16 -20.32 33.20 -25.28
N ALA A 17 -19.74 33.88 -24.31
CA ALA A 17 -18.32 34.13 -24.18
C ALA A 17 -17.51 32.85 -23.90
N ALA A 18 -16.35 32.81 -24.55
CA ALA A 18 -15.29 31.86 -24.27
C ALA A 18 -14.82 31.96 -22.80
N THR A 19 -14.63 30.80 -22.19
CA THR A 19 -13.60 30.62 -21.16
C THR A 19 -12.88 29.33 -21.47
N THR A 20 -12.07 29.33 -22.53
CA THR A 20 -11.02 28.34 -22.73
C THR A 20 -9.76 28.92 -22.09
N ASN A 21 -9.60 28.71 -20.78
CA ASN A 21 -8.32 28.96 -20.15
C ASN A 21 -7.49 27.68 -20.27
N ALA A 22 -6.75 27.55 -21.36
CA ALA A 22 -5.63 26.63 -21.44
C ALA A 22 -4.45 27.29 -20.72
N THR A 23 -4.15 26.87 -19.50
CA THR A 23 -2.87 27.18 -18.83
C THR A 23 -2.60 26.12 -17.77
N GLU A 24 -1.56 25.34 -18.09
CA GLU A 24 -0.68 24.52 -17.24
C GLU A 24 -1.16 23.13 -16.81
N PRO A 25 -0.41 22.06 -17.18
CA PRO A 25 -0.56 20.76 -16.54
C PRO A 25 -0.19 20.91 -15.07
N HIS A 26 -1.12 20.51 -14.20
CA HIS A 26 -0.86 20.33 -12.78
C HIS A 26 0.45 19.54 -12.61
N PRO A 27 1.42 20.03 -11.82
CA PRO A 27 2.69 19.33 -11.61
C PRO A 27 2.41 17.91 -11.09
N PRO A 28 3.12 16.87 -11.56
CA PRO A 28 3.02 15.56 -10.92
C PRO A 28 3.36 15.74 -9.44
N ALA A 29 2.41 15.35 -8.58
CA ALA A 29 2.56 15.40 -7.14
C ALA A 29 3.96 14.90 -6.75
N ALA A 30 4.63 15.73 -5.95
CA ALA A 30 6.02 15.62 -5.54
C ALA A 30 6.53 14.17 -5.44
N HIS A 31 7.55 13.84 -6.24
CA HIS A 31 8.41 12.69 -5.97
C HIS A 31 9.25 13.01 -4.73
N GLY A 32 8.60 12.90 -3.56
CA GLY A 32 9.27 13.03 -2.27
C GLY A 32 10.26 11.89 -2.12
N VAL A 33 11.54 12.22 -2.02
CA VAL A 33 12.58 11.25 -1.66
C VAL A 33 12.22 10.71 -0.28
N LYS A 34 11.76 9.46 -0.21
CA LYS A 34 11.49 8.77 1.06
C LYS A 34 12.75 8.82 1.91
N SER A 35 12.58 9.18 3.19
CA SER A 35 13.68 9.27 4.13
C SER A 35 14.48 7.96 4.19
N ALA A 36 15.76 8.05 4.57
CA ALA A 36 16.59 6.87 4.75
C ALA A 36 15.94 5.86 5.74
N ALA A 37 15.27 6.36 6.78
CA ALA A 37 14.54 5.54 7.74
C ALA A 37 13.38 4.78 7.10
N GLU A 38 12.55 5.43 6.28
CA GLU A 38 11.42 4.76 5.59
C GLU A 38 11.89 3.69 4.60
N ARG A 39 13.06 3.89 3.98
CA ARG A 39 13.68 2.87 3.11
C ARG A 39 14.09 1.64 3.92
N ILE A 40 14.66 1.84 5.10
CA ILE A 40 15.06 0.75 6.01
C ILE A 40 13.82 0.02 6.53
N ASP A 41 12.80 0.75 6.99
CA ASP A 41 11.54 0.17 7.49
C ASP A 41 10.88 -0.70 6.43
N ARG A 42 10.82 -0.21 5.18
CA ARG A 42 10.29 -0.99 4.04
C ARG A 42 11.09 -2.27 3.81
N ALA A 43 12.43 -2.19 3.85
CA ALA A 43 13.28 -3.36 3.64
C ALA A 43 13.11 -4.40 4.76
N LEU A 44 12.98 -3.96 6.02
CA LEU A 44 12.72 -4.84 7.16
C LEU A 44 11.35 -5.50 7.06
N LEU A 45 10.30 -4.73 6.79
CA LEU A 45 8.96 -5.27 6.62
C LEU A 45 8.92 -6.30 5.47
N GLN A 46 9.60 -6.01 4.36
CA GLN A 46 9.69 -6.94 3.23
C GLN A 46 10.42 -8.23 3.61
N ARG A 47 11.46 -8.15 4.44
CA ARG A 47 12.15 -9.33 4.98
C ARG A 47 11.22 -10.16 5.87
N TYR A 48 10.53 -9.54 6.83
CA TYR A 48 9.61 -10.26 7.71
C TYR A 48 8.44 -10.90 6.95
N ALA A 49 7.93 -10.21 5.93
CA ALA A 49 6.93 -10.79 5.05
C ALA A 49 7.48 -12.02 4.32
N ALA A 50 8.68 -11.93 3.73
CA ALA A 50 9.32 -13.07 3.06
C ALA A 50 9.56 -14.26 4.00
N GLU A 51 9.80 -14.01 5.29
CA GLU A 51 9.93 -15.07 6.31
C GLU A 51 8.59 -15.70 6.70
N LEU A 52 7.48 -14.95 6.67
CA LEU A 52 6.15 -15.44 7.07
C LEU A 52 5.35 -16.08 5.92
N MET A 53 5.41 -15.50 4.71
CA MET A 53 4.56 -15.92 3.58
C MET A 53 4.65 -17.42 3.26
N PRO A 54 5.84 -18.07 3.28
CA PRO A 54 5.92 -19.50 3.01
C PRO A 54 5.17 -20.36 4.02
N ALA A 55 5.05 -19.93 5.28
CA ALA A 55 4.39 -20.67 6.34
C ALA A 55 2.86 -20.63 6.24
N ILE A 56 2.30 -19.65 5.54
CA ILE A 56 0.85 -19.41 5.43
C ILE A 56 0.28 -19.77 4.04
N GLN A 57 1.04 -20.49 3.20
CA GLN A 57 0.62 -20.91 1.85
C GLN A 57 -0.64 -21.80 1.81
N TYR A 58 -1.08 -22.32 2.97
CA TYR A 58 -2.31 -23.10 3.09
C TYR A 58 -3.58 -22.23 3.18
N LEU A 59 -3.43 -20.91 3.34
CA LEU A 59 -4.54 -19.97 3.40
C LEU A 59 -4.99 -19.54 2.00
N SER A 60 -6.21 -19.00 1.91
CA SER A 60 -6.68 -18.30 0.72
C SER A 60 -5.93 -16.99 0.50
N ASP A 61 -5.91 -16.46 -0.73
CA ASP A 61 -5.27 -15.17 -1.03
C ASP A 61 -5.85 -14.01 -0.18
N SER A 62 -7.17 -14.05 0.06
CA SER A 62 -7.87 -13.10 0.92
C SER A 62 -7.37 -13.15 2.36
N ASP A 63 -7.17 -14.36 2.89
CA ASP A 63 -6.72 -14.56 4.27
C ASP A 63 -5.23 -14.22 4.42
N ALA A 64 -4.40 -14.61 3.44
CA ALA A 64 -3.00 -14.23 3.40
C ALA A 64 -2.83 -12.70 3.33
N LEU A 65 -3.75 -11.99 2.64
CA LEU A 65 -3.77 -10.53 2.63
C LEU A 65 -4.02 -9.95 4.03
N LYS A 66 -5.02 -10.46 4.77
CA LYS A 66 -5.29 -10.03 6.15
C LYS A 66 -4.07 -10.20 7.06
N VAL A 67 -3.40 -11.35 6.97
CA VAL A 67 -2.17 -11.64 7.75
C VAL A 67 -1.05 -10.68 7.39
N ARG A 68 -0.89 -10.34 6.10
CA ARG A 68 0.11 -9.37 5.64
C ARG A 68 -0.17 -7.94 6.14
N GLU A 69 -1.43 -7.55 6.17
CA GLU A 69 -1.87 -6.26 6.73
C GLU A 69 -1.61 -6.21 8.24
N ALA A 70 -1.97 -7.27 8.98
CA ALA A 70 -1.68 -7.40 10.39
C ALA A 70 -0.17 -7.31 10.69
N LEU A 71 0.68 -7.94 9.87
CA LEU A 71 2.14 -7.87 10.00
C LEU A 71 2.63 -6.43 9.85
N THR A 72 2.06 -5.69 8.91
CA THR A 72 2.39 -4.27 8.68
C THR A 72 2.02 -3.44 9.91
N ILE A 73 0.83 -3.65 10.47
CA ILE A 73 0.35 -2.96 11.68
C ILE A 73 1.26 -3.27 12.86
N ALA A 74 1.53 -4.56 13.12
CA ALA A 74 2.40 -5.00 14.22
C ALA A 74 3.81 -4.41 14.09
N PHE A 75 4.38 -4.39 12.87
CA PHE A 75 5.69 -3.79 12.62
C PHE A 75 5.71 -2.30 13.00
N PHE A 76 4.70 -1.52 12.60
CA PHE A 76 4.65 -0.10 12.92
C PHE A 76 4.37 0.18 14.39
N ALA A 77 3.58 -0.67 15.06
CA ALA A 77 3.34 -0.60 16.50
C ALA A 77 4.65 -0.80 17.28
N HIS A 78 5.45 -1.80 16.90
CA HIS A 78 6.68 -2.16 17.59
C HIS A 78 7.96 -1.50 17.02
N ARG A 79 7.88 -0.63 16.00
CA ARG A 79 9.08 -0.07 15.33
C ARG A 79 10.05 0.68 16.25
N ARG A 80 9.51 1.28 17.32
CA ARG A 80 10.30 2.03 18.32
C ARG A 80 10.66 1.20 19.54
N GLN A 81 10.15 -0.03 19.62
CA GLN A 81 10.37 -0.92 20.74
C GLN A 81 11.55 -1.85 20.44
N ARG A 82 12.48 -1.92 21.39
CA ARG A 82 13.67 -2.77 21.35
C ARG A 82 13.60 -3.71 22.54
N ARG A 83 13.98 -4.97 22.35
CA ARG A 83 14.21 -5.90 23.46
C ARG A 83 15.47 -5.51 24.22
N LYS A 84 15.64 -6.02 25.44
CA LYS A 84 16.87 -5.81 26.26
C LYS A 84 18.15 -6.28 25.56
N SER A 85 18.03 -7.19 24.58
CA SER A 85 19.11 -7.66 23.69
C SER A 85 19.46 -6.71 22.54
N GLY A 86 18.66 -5.66 22.29
CA GLY A 86 18.83 -4.73 21.17
C GLY A 86 18.04 -5.09 19.90
N GLU A 87 17.41 -6.27 19.85
CA GLU A 87 16.62 -6.70 18.70
C GLU A 87 15.27 -5.95 18.59
N PRO A 88 14.72 -5.76 17.37
CA PRO A 88 13.36 -5.25 17.19
C PRO A 88 12.32 -6.13 17.90
N TYR A 89 11.37 -5.54 18.64
CA TYR A 89 10.39 -6.33 19.41
C TYR A 89 9.46 -7.18 18.52
N ILE A 90 9.22 -6.76 17.28
CA ILE A 90 8.41 -7.45 16.27
C ILE A 90 8.83 -8.91 16.00
N THR A 91 10.06 -9.30 16.35
CA THR A 91 10.53 -10.69 16.22
C THR A 91 9.71 -11.68 17.06
N HIS A 92 9.17 -11.23 18.21
CA HIS A 92 8.36 -12.08 19.09
C HIS A 92 6.97 -12.39 18.49
N PRO A 93 6.12 -11.40 18.14
CA PRO A 93 4.85 -11.68 17.47
C PRO A 93 5.02 -12.46 16.16
N LEU A 94 6.11 -12.22 15.42
CA LEU A 94 6.43 -12.97 14.20
C LEU A 94 6.70 -14.46 14.50
N ALA A 95 7.53 -14.76 15.51
CA ALA A 95 7.85 -16.14 15.89
C ALA A 95 6.62 -16.90 16.41
N VAL A 96 5.77 -16.25 17.21
CA VAL A 96 4.49 -16.81 17.67
C VAL A 96 3.60 -17.15 16.48
N THR A 97 3.46 -16.22 15.53
CA THR A 97 2.64 -16.42 14.33
C THR A 97 3.18 -17.55 13.45
N GLN A 98 4.50 -17.68 13.30
CA GLN A 98 5.12 -18.80 12.58
C GLN A 98 4.82 -20.14 13.25
N LEU A 99 4.78 -20.21 14.58
CA LEU A 99 4.39 -21.42 15.30
C LEU A 99 2.92 -21.78 15.05
N LEU A 100 2.02 -20.80 15.13
CA LEU A 100 0.59 -21.00 14.82
C LEU A 100 0.38 -21.44 13.36
N ALA A 101 1.15 -20.88 12.42
CA ALA A 101 1.11 -21.28 11.02
C ALA A 101 1.60 -22.72 10.79
N LYS A 102 2.62 -23.17 11.53
CA LYS A 102 3.06 -24.59 11.52
C LYS A 102 1.96 -25.55 11.98
N LEU A 103 1.11 -25.10 12.91
CA LEU A 103 -0.07 -25.84 13.37
C LEU A 103 -1.26 -25.73 12.42
N ARG A 104 -1.12 -25.01 11.30
CA ARG A 104 -2.19 -24.72 10.33
C ARG A 104 -3.43 -24.09 10.97
N MET A 105 -3.23 -23.15 11.89
CA MET A 105 -4.32 -22.36 12.47
C MET A 105 -5.00 -21.47 11.42
N ASP A 106 -6.21 -21.04 11.70
CA ASP A 106 -6.97 -20.15 10.82
C ASP A 106 -6.37 -18.73 10.76
N ALA A 107 -6.80 -17.96 9.76
CA ALA A 107 -6.28 -16.62 9.49
C ALA A 107 -6.46 -15.67 10.68
N GLU A 108 -7.61 -15.74 11.36
CA GLU A 108 -7.92 -14.86 12.49
C GLU A 108 -6.99 -15.16 13.69
N SER A 109 -6.67 -16.44 13.94
CA SER A 109 -5.67 -16.83 14.93
C SER A 109 -4.26 -16.29 14.60
N LEU A 110 -3.87 -16.30 13.32
CA LEU A 110 -2.58 -15.73 12.91
C LEU A 110 -2.54 -14.21 13.07
N VAL A 111 -3.63 -13.52 12.70
CA VAL A 111 -3.78 -12.08 12.91
C VAL A 111 -3.71 -11.74 14.39
N ALA A 112 -4.40 -12.49 15.24
CA ALA A 112 -4.33 -12.33 16.69
C ALA A 112 -2.89 -12.53 17.20
N GLY A 113 -2.17 -13.55 16.70
CA GLY A 113 -0.77 -13.78 17.05
C GLY A 113 0.15 -12.61 16.71
N LEU A 114 -0.07 -11.94 15.57
CA LEU A 114 0.70 -10.74 15.18
C LEU A 114 0.37 -9.52 16.04
N LEU A 115 -0.88 -9.40 16.48
CA LEU A 115 -1.40 -8.20 17.14
C LEU A 115 -1.48 -8.29 18.68
N HIS A 116 -1.23 -9.46 19.28
CA HIS A 116 -1.49 -9.71 20.70
C HIS A 116 -0.81 -8.72 21.67
N ASP A 117 0.39 -8.24 21.33
CA ASP A 117 1.17 -7.29 22.15
C ASP A 117 1.09 -5.83 21.63
N THR A 118 0.21 -5.54 20.65
CA THR A 118 0.13 -4.19 20.05
C THR A 118 -0.68 -3.18 20.88
N VAL A 119 -1.45 -3.65 21.87
CA VAL A 119 -2.23 -2.86 22.81
C VAL A 119 -1.61 -2.98 24.20
N GLU A 120 -0.51 -2.27 24.43
CA GLU A 120 0.13 -2.09 25.75
C GLU A 120 0.40 -0.61 26.03
#